data_AF-A0A2W6SW54-F1
#
_entry.id   AF-A0A2W6SW54-F1
#
_cell.length_a   1.000
_cell.length_b   1.000
_cell.length_c   1.000
_cell.angle_alpha   90.00
_cell.angle_beta   90.00
_cell.angle_gamma   90.00
#
_symmetry.space_group_name_H-M   'P 1'
#
loop_
_entity.id
_entity.type
_entity.pdbx_description
1 polymer ?
#
loop_
_entity_poly.entity_id
_entity_poly.type
_entity_poly.pdbx_seq_one_letter_code
_entity_poly.pdbx_strand_id
1 'polypeptide(L)'
;MRHPRRADVVEPAQSDIRQLRRVDLRVGETGFGDPDDPQRVAAVLDVETTGLDLESDRVIELAVRRFRYDPGGHITEIGRAWCWREDPGVPLPEDVIRITGITDQDLIGRRIDDRVAADIISSADVVIAHNAAFDRPMVEKRLTDLPTKRWACSCVEIDWAAAGFEGRSLGWLCAQAGWFYDAHRAQGDVDALIQLLRHERTDGHPLLYELDGTSSCDSFVIEAVGSAFSTKDALRMRGYRWDPKGQVWWREVMDFRLLDEQAWLAREVYASGKGARALGPRLTRQDAYSRYRRNGLD
;
A
#
# COMPACT_ATOMS: atom_id res chain seq x y z
N MET A 1 46.53 -23.62 -3.24
CA MET A 1 45.74 -24.02 -4.43
C MET A 1 44.28 -23.75 -4.14
N ARG A 2 43.68 -22.73 -4.77
CA ARG A 2 42.24 -22.42 -4.65
C ARG A 2 41.50 -23.19 -5.75
N HIS A 3 40.51 -24.00 -5.37
CA HIS A 3 39.58 -24.58 -6.33
C HIS A 3 38.80 -23.46 -7.04
N PRO A 4 38.65 -23.51 -8.37
CA PRO A 4 37.77 -22.57 -9.06
C PRO A 4 36.33 -22.91 -8.70
N ARG A 5 35.56 -21.90 -8.28
CA ARG A 5 34.10 -21.99 -8.15
C ARG A 5 33.54 -22.27 -9.54
N ARG A 6 32.66 -23.27 -9.65
CA ARG A 6 31.88 -23.50 -10.87
C ARG A 6 31.14 -22.19 -11.18
N ALA A 7 31.37 -21.65 -12.37
CA ALA A 7 30.50 -20.62 -12.92
C ALA A 7 29.12 -21.24 -13.10
N ASP A 8 28.10 -20.62 -12.51
CA ASP A 8 26.71 -20.97 -12.80
C ASP A 8 26.47 -20.68 -14.27
N VAL A 9 26.28 -21.75 -15.05
CA VAL A 9 25.87 -21.68 -16.43
C VAL A 9 24.43 -21.19 -16.42
N VAL A 10 24.21 -19.93 -16.79
CA VAL A 10 22.88 -19.41 -17.07
C VAL A 10 22.43 -20.04 -18.37
N GLU A 11 21.58 -21.06 -18.29
CA GLU A 11 20.91 -21.59 -19.48
C GLU A 11 20.10 -20.48 -20.15
N PRO A 12 20.13 -20.37 -21.49
CA PRO A 12 19.33 -19.38 -22.19
C PRO A 12 17.85 -19.60 -21.87
N ALA A 13 17.14 -18.51 -21.55
CA ALA A 13 15.71 -18.54 -21.27
C ALA A 13 14.97 -19.25 -22.42
N GLN A 14 14.39 -20.42 -22.14
CA GLN A 14 13.46 -21.06 -23.07
C GLN A 14 12.27 -20.11 -23.24
N SER A 15 12.06 -19.62 -24.46
CA SER A 15 11.17 -18.48 -24.78
C SER A 15 9.71 -18.66 -24.38
N ASP A 16 9.29 -19.89 -24.07
CA ASP A 16 7.89 -20.25 -23.83
C ASP A 16 7.61 -20.58 -22.35
N ILE A 17 8.60 -20.48 -21.46
CA ILE A 17 8.46 -20.81 -20.04
C ILE A 17 8.71 -19.58 -19.17
N ARG A 18 7.74 -19.28 -18.29
CA ARG A 18 7.90 -18.30 -17.21
C ARG A 18 8.22 -19.02 -15.90
N GLN A 19 9.43 -18.83 -15.39
CA GLN A 19 9.83 -19.35 -14.08
C GLN A 19 9.58 -18.30 -12.99
N LEU A 20 8.95 -18.72 -11.89
CA LEU A 20 8.76 -17.89 -10.70
C LEU A 20 9.65 -18.38 -9.56
N ARG A 21 10.17 -17.45 -8.77
CA ARG A 21 11.00 -17.73 -7.59
C ARG A 21 10.18 -17.47 -6.32
N ARG A 22 10.41 -18.26 -5.28
CA ARG A 22 9.75 -18.00 -4.00
C ARG A 22 10.34 -16.74 -3.38
N VAL A 23 9.50 -15.88 -2.82
CA VAL A 23 9.96 -14.77 -1.98
C VAL A 23 10.70 -15.35 -0.76
N ASP A 24 11.98 -15.01 -0.61
CA ASP A 24 12.85 -15.42 0.51
C ASP A 24 13.66 -14.20 1.00
N LEU A 25 13.06 -13.42 1.89
CA LEU A 25 13.71 -12.24 2.46
C LEU A 25 14.50 -12.61 3.71
N ARG A 26 15.82 -12.42 3.64
CA ARG A 26 16.76 -12.70 4.73
C ARG A 26 16.99 -11.45 5.57
N VAL A 27 17.14 -11.66 6.88
CA VAL A 27 17.49 -10.58 7.81
C VAL A 27 18.96 -10.21 7.62
N GLY A 28 19.26 -8.91 7.66
CA GLY A 28 20.59 -8.35 7.52
C GLY A 28 20.76 -7.49 6.28
N GLU A 29 22.01 -7.17 5.97
CA GLU A 29 22.39 -6.37 4.81
C GLU A 29 22.01 -7.07 3.51
N THR A 30 21.48 -6.30 2.57
CA THR A 30 21.04 -6.82 1.26
C THR A 30 22.16 -6.82 0.22
N GLY A 31 23.21 -6.02 0.44
CA GLY A 31 24.27 -5.75 -0.53
C GLY A 31 23.89 -4.76 -1.64
N PHE A 32 22.75 -4.08 -1.51
CA PHE A 32 22.29 -3.03 -2.43
C PHE A 32 22.28 -1.67 -1.73
N GLY A 33 22.43 -0.60 -2.53
CA GLY A 33 22.48 0.77 -2.03
C GLY A 33 23.82 1.13 -1.38
N ASP A 34 23.89 2.37 -0.87
CA ASP A 34 25.05 2.87 -0.12
C ASP A 34 24.71 2.92 1.39
N PRO A 35 25.38 2.13 2.25
CA PRO A 35 25.15 2.18 3.69
C PRO A 35 25.66 3.48 4.35
N ASP A 36 26.57 4.22 3.70
CA ASP A 36 27.12 5.48 4.20
C ASP A 36 26.18 6.67 3.91
N ASP A 37 25.23 6.51 2.98
CA ASP A 37 24.21 7.51 2.71
C ASP A 37 23.23 7.70 3.89
N PRO A 38 22.56 8.86 4.01
CA PRO A 38 21.52 9.07 5.02
C PRO A 38 20.39 8.05 4.89
N GLN A 39 20.34 7.11 5.83
CA GLN A 39 19.35 6.03 5.82
C GLN A 39 18.02 6.49 6.41
N ARG A 40 16.93 5.98 5.85
CA ARG A 40 15.57 6.04 6.41
C ARG A 40 15.08 4.65 6.80
N VAL A 41 14.09 4.60 7.68
CA VAL A 41 13.45 3.35 8.13
C VAL A 41 12.01 3.32 7.65
N ALA A 42 11.65 2.27 6.92
CA ALA A 42 10.26 1.97 6.60
C ALA A 42 9.78 0.76 7.42
N ALA A 43 8.49 0.73 7.74
CA ALA A 43 7.80 -0.45 8.24
C ALA A 43 6.71 -0.86 7.24
N VAL A 44 6.83 -2.04 6.65
CA VAL A 44 5.74 -2.62 5.88
C VAL A 44 4.86 -3.42 6.82
N LEU A 45 3.55 -3.22 6.74
CA LEU A 45 2.58 -3.97 7.51
C LEU A 45 1.42 -4.44 6.65
N ASP A 46 0.74 -5.45 7.17
CA ASP A 46 -0.48 -6.04 6.62
C ASP A 46 -1.31 -6.59 7.77
N VAL A 47 -2.64 -6.50 7.65
CA VAL A 47 -3.60 -7.09 8.60
C VAL A 47 -4.56 -8.05 7.93
N GLU A 48 -4.80 -9.17 8.61
CA GLU A 48 -5.98 -9.99 8.35
C GLU A 48 -7.05 -9.67 9.38
N THR A 49 -8.31 -9.67 8.96
CA THR A 49 -9.45 -9.22 9.77
C THR A 49 -10.62 -10.18 9.70
N THR A 50 -11.59 -10.04 10.62
CA THR A 50 -12.84 -10.80 10.60
C THR A 50 -13.77 -10.45 9.43
N GLY A 51 -13.43 -9.45 8.62
CA GLY A 51 -14.23 -8.93 7.52
C GLY A 51 -13.70 -7.58 7.00
N LEU A 52 -14.44 -6.90 6.13
CA LEU A 52 -13.99 -5.66 5.46
C LEU A 52 -14.57 -4.37 6.06
N ASP A 53 -15.37 -4.45 7.11
CA ASP A 53 -16.02 -3.28 7.73
C ASP A 53 -15.14 -2.64 8.82
N LEU A 54 -14.63 -1.45 8.54
CA LEU A 54 -13.80 -0.65 9.46
C LEU A 54 -14.51 -0.37 10.82
N GLU A 55 -15.84 -0.24 10.78
CA GLU A 55 -16.87 -0.61 11.77
C GLU A 55 -16.58 -1.67 12.81
N SER A 56 -17.09 -2.83 12.46
CA SER A 56 -17.38 -3.93 13.36
C SER A 56 -16.25 -4.94 13.36
N ASP A 57 -15.46 -4.97 12.28
CA ASP A 57 -14.44 -6.00 12.12
C ASP A 57 -13.20 -5.72 12.95
N ARG A 58 -12.52 -6.81 13.27
CA ARG A 58 -11.38 -6.86 14.19
C ARG A 58 -10.18 -7.45 13.48
N VAL A 59 -9.00 -6.95 13.82
CA VAL A 59 -7.72 -7.54 13.40
C VAL A 59 -7.55 -8.90 14.06
N ILE A 60 -7.19 -9.92 13.27
CA ILE A 60 -6.94 -11.30 13.70
C ILE A 60 -5.50 -11.76 13.41
N GLU A 61 -4.81 -11.11 12.48
CA GLU A 61 -3.37 -11.25 12.26
C GLU A 61 -2.79 -9.86 11.97
N LEU A 62 -1.63 -9.55 12.54
CA LEU A 62 -0.87 -8.33 12.23
C LEU A 62 0.57 -8.74 11.96
N ALA A 63 1.07 -8.41 10.77
CA ALA A 63 2.48 -8.55 10.45
C ALA A 63 3.12 -7.18 10.23
N VAL A 64 4.34 -7.03 10.72
CA VAL A 64 5.17 -5.83 10.51
C VAL A 64 6.60 -6.25 10.27
N ARG A 65 7.23 -5.70 9.21
CA ARG A 65 8.66 -5.87 8.96
C ARG A 65 9.29 -4.54 8.61
N ARG A 66 10.35 -4.20 9.34
CA ARG A 66 11.14 -2.99 9.09
C ARG A 66 12.26 -3.26 8.12
N PHE A 67 12.63 -2.23 7.36
CA PHE A 67 13.84 -2.21 6.57
C PHE A 67 14.44 -0.80 6.54
N ARG A 68 15.74 -0.73 6.23
CA ARG A 68 16.46 0.53 5.96
C ARG A 68 16.60 0.73 4.46
N TYR A 69 16.59 1.98 4.02
CA TYR A 69 16.80 2.33 2.63
C TYR A 69 17.54 3.67 2.50
N ASP A 70 18.26 3.82 1.40
CA ASP A 70 19.00 5.04 1.04
C ASP A 70 18.10 6.04 0.26
N PRO A 71 18.56 7.27 -0.02
CA PRO A 71 17.80 8.25 -0.80
C PRO A 71 17.49 7.82 -2.24
N GLY A 72 18.23 6.84 -2.78
CA GLY A 72 17.98 6.24 -4.09
C GLY A 72 16.84 5.22 -4.09
N GLY A 73 16.30 4.89 -2.91
CA GLY A 73 15.24 3.89 -2.73
C GLY A 73 15.77 2.46 -2.69
N HIS A 74 17.07 2.23 -2.58
CA HIS A 74 17.61 0.88 -2.42
C HIS A 74 17.44 0.43 -0.97
N ILE A 75 16.83 -0.74 -0.78
CA ILE A 75 16.70 -1.35 0.55
C ILE A 75 18.07 -1.92 0.95
N THR A 76 18.73 -1.29 1.92
CA THR A 76 20.10 -1.60 2.36
C THR A 76 20.14 -2.70 3.43
N GLU A 77 19.14 -2.75 4.31
CA GLU A 77 19.05 -3.72 5.40
C GLU A 77 17.60 -4.16 5.63
N ILE A 78 17.38 -5.47 5.80
CA ILE A 78 16.08 -6.03 6.14
C ILE A 78 16.09 -6.47 7.61
N GLY A 79 15.16 -5.94 8.40
CA GLY A 79 14.96 -6.35 9.78
C GLY A 79 14.17 -7.67 9.91
N ARG A 80 14.10 -8.19 11.14
CA ARG A 80 13.21 -9.32 11.46
C ARG A 80 11.75 -8.96 11.21
N ALA A 81 10.99 -9.93 10.71
CA ALA A 81 9.54 -9.87 10.69
C ALA A 81 8.98 -10.08 12.10
N TRP A 82 7.85 -9.45 12.37
CA TRP A 82 7.00 -9.72 13.53
C TRP A 82 5.61 -10.07 13.00
N CYS A 83 5.03 -11.14 13.54
CA CYS A 83 3.70 -11.60 13.17
C CYS A 83 2.98 -12.01 14.45
N TRP A 84 1.81 -11.44 14.70
CA TRP A 84 0.95 -11.78 15.81
C TRP A 84 -0.40 -12.24 15.31
N ARG A 85 -1.09 -13.02 16.14
CA ARG A 85 -2.48 -13.42 15.97
C ARG A 85 -3.30 -12.91 17.15
N GLU A 86 -4.59 -12.69 16.93
CA GLU A 86 -5.53 -12.21 17.93
C GLU A 86 -6.78 -13.09 17.93
N ASP A 87 -7.19 -13.55 19.11
CA ASP A 87 -8.50 -14.19 19.30
C ASP A 87 -9.61 -13.13 19.25
N PRO A 88 -10.46 -13.09 18.21
CA PRO A 88 -11.52 -12.09 18.11
C PRO A 88 -12.66 -12.34 19.11
N GLY A 89 -12.69 -13.50 19.78
CA GLY A 89 -13.73 -13.90 20.73
C GLY A 89 -15.07 -14.26 20.07
N VAL A 90 -15.10 -14.36 18.74
CA VAL A 90 -16.26 -14.74 17.92
C VAL A 90 -15.79 -15.67 16.80
N PRO A 91 -16.63 -16.60 16.32
CA PRO A 91 -16.28 -17.45 15.19
C PRO A 91 -15.94 -16.63 13.95
N LEU A 92 -14.88 -17.03 13.23
CA LEU A 92 -14.54 -16.43 11.95
C LEU A 92 -15.58 -16.79 10.88
N PRO A 93 -15.96 -15.84 10.01
CA PRO A 93 -16.71 -16.15 8.80
C PRO A 93 -16.00 -17.16 7.89
N GLU A 94 -16.75 -18.05 7.25
CA GLU A 94 -16.19 -19.12 6.41
C GLU A 94 -15.36 -18.60 5.23
N ASP A 95 -15.73 -17.44 4.68
CA ASP A 95 -14.99 -16.79 3.59
C ASP A 95 -13.65 -16.24 4.05
N VAL A 96 -13.56 -15.69 5.27
CA VAL A 96 -12.29 -15.27 5.90
C VAL A 96 -11.38 -16.48 6.10
N ILE A 97 -11.89 -17.58 6.66
CA ILE A 97 -11.12 -18.82 6.84
C ILE A 97 -10.63 -19.33 5.48
N ARG A 98 -11.48 -19.32 4.45
CA ARG A 98 -11.11 -19.78 3.10
C ARG A 98 -10.03 -18.93 2.45
N ILE A 99 -10.07 -17.62 2.63
CA ILE A 99 -9.11 -16.68 2.02
C ILE A 99 -7.78 -16.75 2.76
N THR A 100 -7.80 -16.63 4.08
CA THR A 100 -6.59 -16.49 4.92
C THR A 100 -5.97 -17.82 5.32
N GLY A 101 -6.76 -18.89 5.31
CA GLY A 101 -6.38 -20.18 5.90
C GLY A 101 -6.28 -20.17 7.42
N ILE A 102 -6.65 -19.07 8.09
CA ILE A 102 -6.64 -18.96 9.56
C ILE A 102 -7.94 -19.53 10.09
N THR A 103 -7.85 -20.48 11.02
CA THR A 103 -9.02 -21.10 11.67
C THR A 103 -9.28 -20.52 13.05
N ASP A 104 -10.46 -20.76 13.63
CA ASP A 104 -10.71 -20.37 15.03
C ASP A 104 -9.67 -20.99 15.98
N GLN A 105 -9.29 -22.26 15.75
CA GLN A 105 -8.31 -22.97 16.57
C GLN A 105 -6.91 -22.34 16.53
N ASP A 106 -6.55 -21.72 15.41
CA ASP A 106 -5.30 -20.97 15.26
C ASP A 106 -5.22 -19.73 16.16
N LEU A 107 -6.39 -19.19 16.51
CA LEU A 107 -6.54 -17.91 17.19
C LEU A 107 -6.82 -18.04 18.69
N ILE A 108 -7.35 -19.18 19.17
CA ILE A 108 -7.75 -19.35 20.58
C ILE A 108 -6.65 -18.89 21.55
N GLY A 109 -7.00 -17.89 22.38
CA GLY A 109 -6.11 -17.34 23.41
C GLY A 109 -4.90 -16.56 22.89
N ARG A 110 -4.78 -16.32 21.59
CA ARG A 110 -3.72 -15.49 21.00
C ARG A 110 -4.01 -14.01 21.24
N ARG A 111 -2.93 -13.25 21.43
CA ARG A 111 -2.96 -11.81 21.67
C ARG A 111 -1.84 -11.15 20.89
N ILE A 112 -2.16 -10.02 20.27
CA ILE A 112 -1.17 -9.08 19.76
C ILE A 112 -0.51 -8.40 20.96
N ASP A 113 0.82 -8.31 20.94
CA ASP A 113 1.55 -7.47 21.89
C ASP A 113 1.49 -6.03 21.39
N ASP A 114 0.42 -5.32 21.77
CA ASP A 114 0.13 -3.97 21.30
C ASP A 114 1.28 -3.00 21.54
N ARG A 115 1.97 -3.14 22.68
CA ARG A 115 3.10 -2.28 23.04
C ARG A 115 4.26 -2.50 22.08
N VAL A 116 4.63 -3.75 21.82
CA VAL A 116 5.74 -4.06 20.91
C VAL A 116 5.37 -3.70 19.46
N ALA A 117 4.13 -3.97 19.03
CA ALA A 117 3.65 -3.56 17.71
C ALA A 117 3.72 -2.04 17.54
N ALA A 118 3.23 -1.28 18.53
CA ALA A 118 3.29 0.17 18.53
C ALA A 118 4.73 0.70 18.54
N ASP A 119 5.63 0.14 19.35
CA ASP A 119 7.05 0.52 19.39
C ASP A 119 7.72 0.34 18.02
N ILE A 120 7.44 -0.76 17.33
CA ILE A 120 8.01 -1.06 16.01
C ILE A 120 7.50 -0.09 14.95
N ILE A 121 6.18 0.10 14.85
CA ILE A 121 5.56 1.03 13.89
C ILE A 121 6.02 2.46 14.17
N SER A 122 6.08 2.86 15.44
CA SER A 122 6.51 4.19 15.88
C SER A 122 7.98 4.48 15.57
N SER A 123 8.81 3.45 15.42
CA SER A 123 10.22 3.63 15.08
C SER A 123 10.50 3.90 13.60
N ALA A 124 9.49 3.77 12.72
CA ALA A 124 9.64 4.01 11.29
C ALA A 124 9.41 5.49 10.93
N ASP A 125 10.08 5.94 9.88
CA ASP A 125 9.86 7.23 9.24
C ASP A 125 8.60 7.21 8.37
N VAL A 126 8.33 6.06 7.74
CA VAL A 126 7.14 5.80 6.91
C VAL A 126 6.58 4.40 7.17
N VAL A 127 5.26 4.31 7.27
CA VAL A 127 4.53 3.05 7.30
C VAL A 127 4.00 2.76 5.91
N ILE A 128 4.17 1.54 5.42
CA ILE A 128 3.79 1.14 4.07
C ILE A 128 2.82 -0.03 4.18
N ALA A 129 1.70 0.04 3.47
CA ALA A 129 0.81 -1.09 3.27
C ALA A 129 0.49 -1.22 1.78
N HIS A 130 0.04 -2.41 1.36
CA HIS A 130 -0.42 -2.55 -0.01
C HIS A 130 -1.73 -1.79 -0.22
N ASN A 131 -2.67 -1.88 0.72
CA ASN A 131 -3.94 -1.17 0.67
C ASN A 131 -4.15 -0.30 1.92
N ALA A 132 -3.30 0.73 2.10
CA ALA A 132 -3.28 1.55 3.32
C ALA A 132 -4.64 2.16 3.71
N ALA A 133 -5.55 2.39 2.76
CA ALA A 133 -6.92 2.85 3.04
C ALA A 133 -7.73 1.88 3.92
N PHE A 134 -7.32 0.61 4.00
CA PHE A 134 -7.88 -0.43 4.85
C PHE A 134 -6.99 -0.73 6.06
N ASP A 135 -5.71 -0.97 5.82
CA ASP A 135 -4.76 -1.36 6.88
C ASP A 135 -4.62 -0.26 7.94
N ARG A 136 -4.51 1.01 7.53
CA ARG A 136 -4.29 2.12 8.45
C ARG A 136 -5.44 2.28 9.45
N PRO A 137 -6.72 2.40 9.03
CA PRO A 137 -7.82 2.49 9.97
C PRO A 137 -7.93 1.29 10.91
N MET A 138 -7.67 0.06 10.42
CA MET A 138 -7.70 -1.14 11.27
C MET A 138 -6.61 -1.14 12.34
N VAL A 139 -5.39 -0.74 11.97
CA VAL A 139 -4.25 -0.62 12.87
C VAL A 139 -4.46 0.52 13.88
N GLU A 140 -4.85 1.72 13.44
CA GLU A 140 -5.09 2.86 14.33
C GLU A 140 -6.28 2.63 15.28
N LYS A 141 -7.31 1.87 14.86
CA LYS A 141 -8.41 1.44 15.73
C LYS A 141 -7.94 0.46 16.82
N ARG A 142 -7.02 -0.45 16.50
CA ARG A 142 -6.51 -1.46 17.44
C ARG A 142 -5.45 -0.91 18.39
N LEU A 143 -4.56 -0.06 17.87
CA LEU A 143 -3.40 0.50 18.55
C LEU A 143 -3.62 2.02 18.75
N THR A 144 -4.45 2.37 19.74
CA THR A 144 -4.93 3.75 19.95
C THR A 144 -3.82 4.75 20.32
N ASP A 145 -2.71 4.25 20.87
CA ASP A 145 -1.59 5.08 21.32
C ASP A 145 -0.52 5.28 20.23
N LEU A 146 -0.80 4.88 18.98
CA LEU A 146 0.12 5.10 17.88
C LEU A 146 0.30 6.60 17.60
N PRO A 147 1.56 7.09 17.54
CA PRO A 147 1.82 8.45 17.11
C PRO A 147 1.41 8.61 15.65
N THR A 148 1.05 9.84 15.26
CA THR A 148 0.79 10.14 13.86
C THR A 148 2.04 9.85 13.02
N LYS A 149 1.89 8.98 12.03
CA LYS A 149 2.94 8.61 11.09
C LYS A 149 2.57 8.95 9.67
N ARG A 150 3.59 9.13 8.85
CA ARG A 150 3.44 9.14 7.40
C ARG A 150 3.08 7.74 6.93
N TRP A 151 2.05 7.64 6.09
CA TRP A 151 1.64 6.38 5.46
C TRP A 151 1.81 6.44 3.95
N ALA A 152 2.18 5.30 3.36
CA ALA A 152 2.27 5.10 1.94
C ALA A 152 1.46 3.85 1.52
N CYS A 153 0.88 3.91 0.33
CA CYS A 153 0.03 2.87 -0.23
C CYS A 153 0.57 2.43 -1.59
N SER A 154 1.23 1.27 -1.62
CA SER A 154 1.82 0.77 -2.86
C SER A 154 0.78 0.46 -3.94
N CYS A 155 -0.48 0.15 -3.61
CA CYS A 155 -1.53 -0.11 -4.60
C CYS A 155 -1.90 1.15 -5.41
N VAL A 156 -1.83 2.35 -4.84
CA VAL A 156 -2.34 3.58 -5.50
C VAL A 156 -1.27 4.63 -5.78
N GLU A 157 -0.16 4.63 -5.05
CA GLU A 157 0.89 5.65 -5.17
C GLU A 157 2.05 5.24 -6.08
N ILE A 158 2.06 3.99 -6.53
CA ILE A 158 2.93 3.51 -7.61
C ILE A 158 2.11 3.48 -8.91
N ASP A 159 2.65 4.09 -9.97
CA ASP A 159 2.09 4.00 -11.32
C ASP A 159 2.49 2.66 -11.95
N TRP A 160 1.82 1.58 -11.52
CA TRP A 160 2.09 0.20 -11.95
C TRP A 160 2.11 0.04 -13.47
N ALA A 161 1.23 0.73 -14.18
CA ALA A 161 1.19 0.68 -15.64
C ALA A 161 2.45 1.32 -16.26
N ALA A 162 2.88 2.48 -15.76
CA ALA A 162 4.12 3.10 -16.20
C ALA A 162 5.36 2.26 -15.83
N ALA A 163 5.29 1.49 -14.74
CA ALA A 163 6.31 0.52 -14.35
C ALA A 163 6.26 -0.80 -15.14
N GLY A 164 5.34 -0.96 -16.10
CA GLY A 164 5.24 -2.14 -16.96
C GLY A 164 4.43 -3.30 -16.39
N PHE A 165 3.60 -3.05 -15.37
CA PHE A 165 2.73 -4.03 -14.73
C PHE A 165 1.26 -3.84 -15.14
N GLU A 166 0.54 -4.94 -15.18
CA GLU A 166 -0.90 -4.98 -15.34
C GLU A 166 -1.60 -5.20 -13.99
N GLY A 167 -2.73 -4.53 -13.78
CA GLY A 167 -3.50 -4.67 -12.54
C GLY A 167 -2.79 -4.10 -11.31
N ARG A 168 -3.30 -4.46 -10.13
CA ARG A 168 -2.80 -3.95 -8.85
C ARG A 168 -2.79 -4.97 -7.73
N SER A 169 -3.26 -6.21 -7.93
CA SER A 169 -3.24 -7.19 -6.85
C SER A 169 -1.81 -7.64 -6.56
N LEU A 170 -1.42 -7.62 -5.29
CA LEU A 170 -0.05 -7.94 -4.87
C LEU A 170 0.46 -9.27 -5.44
N GLY A 171 -0.35 -10.33 -5.36
CA GLY A 171 -0.03 -11.64 -5.95
C GLY A 171 0.26 -11.57 -7.46
N TRP A 172 -0.53 -10.80 -8.21
CA TRP A 172 -0.33 -10.65 -9.66
C TRP A 172 0.88 -9.78 -10.00
N LEU A 173 1.13 -8.73 -9.22
CA LEU A 173 2.32 -7.91 -9.36
C LEU A 173 3.59 -8.73 -9.07
N CYS A 174 3.59 -9.53 -8.01
CA CYS A 174 4.68 -10.45 -7.70
C CYS A 174 4.92 -11.47 -8.83
N ALA A 175 3.86 -12.10 -9.34
CA ALA A 175 3.97 -13.04 -10.46
C ALA A 175 4.57 -12.36 -11.71
N GLN A 176 4.15 -11.12 -11.99
CA GLN A 176 4.70 -10.29 -13.06
C GLN A 176 6.18 -9.95 -12.85
N ALA A 177 6.59 -9.73 -11.60
CA ALA A 177 7.99 -9.50 -11.22
C ALA A 177 8.83 -10.79 -11.12
N GLY A 178 8.25 -11.98 -11.39
CA GLY A 178 8.95 -13.26 -11.35
C GLY A 178 8.95 -13.95 -9.98
N TRP A 179 8.00 -13.59 -9.10
CA TRP A 179 7.91 -14.07 -7.72
C TRP A 179 6.60 -14.78 -7.41
N PHE A 180 6.62 -15.71 -6.45
CA PHE A 180 5.43 -16.28 -5.82
C PHE A 180 5.62 -16.36 -4.30
N TYR A 181 4.51 -16.38 -3.57
CA TYR A 181 4.45 -16.49 -2.12
C TYR A 181 3.08 -17.03 -1.70
N ASP A 182 2.90 -17.29 -0.40
CA ASP A 182 1.61 -17.72 0.13
C ASP A 182 0.80 -16.46 0.46
N ALA A 183 -0.11 -16.08 -0.44
CA ALA A 183 -0.97 -14.91 -0.30
C ALA A 183 -2.00 -15.09 0.83
N HIS A 184 -2.47 -13.97 1.39
CA HIS A 184 -3.44 -13.91 2.49
C HIS A 184 -2.90 -14.49 3.80
N ARG A 185 -1.61 -14.28 3.99
CA ARG A 185 -0.90 -14.50 5.25
C ARG A 185 -0.13 -13.23 5.49
N ALA A 186 -0.43 -12.53 6.57
CA ALA A 186 0.03 -11.15 6.73
C ALA A 186 1.55 -11.02 6.57
N GLN A 187 2.33 -11.96 7.14
CA GLN A 187 3.79 -11.96 6.96
C GLN A 187 4.22 -12.22 5.52
N GLY A 188 3.53 -13.11 4.80
CA GLY A 188 3.79 -13.39 3.40
C GLY A 188 3.55 -12.18 2.52
N ASP A 189 2.44 -11.46 2.73
CA ASP A 189 2.11 -10.22 2.01
C ASP A 189 3.10 -9.09 2.32
N VAL A 190 3.51 -8.93 3.58
CA VAL A 190 4.59 -8.01 3.98
C VAL A 190 5.90 -8.31 3.24
N ASP A 191 6.33 -9.57 3.23
CA ASP A 191 7.57 -9.99 2.58
C ASP A 191 7.49 -9.84 1.05
N ALA A 192 6.35 -10.17 0.47
CA ALA A 192 6.09 -10.01 -0.95
C ALA A 192 6.14 -8.55 -1.39
N LEU A 193 5.53 -7.65 -0.60
CA LEU A 193 5.58 -6.22 -0.86
C LEU A 193 7.00 -5.67 -0.74
N ILE A 194 7.76 -6.04 0.29
CA ILE A 194 9.18 -5.63 0.38
C ILE A 194 9.97 -6.13 -0.82
N GLN A 195 9.76 -7.38 -1.25
CA GLN A 195 10.43 -7.91 -2.44
C GLN A 195 10.05 -7.16 -3.71
N LEU A 196 8.78 -6.76 -3.85
CA LEU A 196 8.30 -5.99 -4.98
C LEU A 196 8.88 -4.58 -4.99
N LEU A 197 8.98 -3.92 -3.83
CA LEU A 197 9.57 -2.57 -3.70
C LEU A 197 11.05 -2.50 -4.11
N ARG A 198 11.76 -3.64 -4.11
CA ARG A 198 13.13 -3.78 -4.61
C ARG A 198 13.22 -3.93 -6.13
N HIS A 199 12.09 -4.12 -6.82
CA HIS A 199 12.08 -4.27 -8.27
C HIS A 199 12.55 -2.97 -8.93
N GLU A 200 13.59 -3.06 -9.75
CA GLU A 200 14.11 -1.94 -10.52
C GLU A 200 13.21 -1.66 -11.73
N ARG A 201 12.77 -0.40 -11.83
CA ARG A 201 12.07 0.11 -13.00
C ARG A 201 13.05 0.30 -14.16
N THR A 202 12.50 0.59 -15.34
CA THR A 202 13.28 0.83 -16.56
C THR A 202 14.18 2.08 -16.51
N ASP A 203 13.94 3.00 -15.57
CA ASP A 203 14.76 4.18 -15.31
C ASP A 203 15.89 3.94 -14.30
N GLY A 204 16.06 2.69 -13.83
CA GLY A 204 17.14 2.28 -12.93
C GLY A 204 16.84 2.51 -11.44
N HIS A 205 15.69 3.09 -11.09
CA HIS A 205 15.29 3.25 -9.69
C HIS A 205 14.41 2.10 -9.21
N PRO A 206 14.54 1.64 -7.95
CA PRO A 206 13.58 0.72 -7.35
C PRO A 206 12.17 1.33 -7.27
N LEU A 207 11.13 0.50 -7.28
CA LEU A 207 9.75 0.95 -7.05
C LEU A 207 9.57 1.71 -5.73
N LEU A 208 10.39 1.42 -4.72
CA LEU A 208 10.40 2.17 -3.46
C LEU A 208 10.72 3.66 -3.65
N TYR A 209 11.59 4.02 -4.61
CA TYR A 209 11.95 5.41 -4.87
C TYR A 209 10.72 6.23 -5.29
N GLU A 210 9.92 5.69 -6.22
CA GLU A 210 8.66 6.31 -6.63
C GLU A 210 7.68 6.40 -5.45
N LEU A 211 7.54 5.31 -4.68
CA LEU A 211 6.62 5.29 -3.55
C LEU A 211 7.01 6.32 -2.49
N ASP A 212 8.30 6.43 -2.12
CA ASP A 212 8.78 7.41 -1.13
C ASP A 212 8.54 8.84 -1.61
N GLY A 213 8.81 9.13 -2.89
CA GLY A 213 8.56 10.44 -3.50
C GLY A 213 7.08 10.80 -3.54
N THR A 214 6.23 9.92 -4.08
CA THR A 214 4.79 10.18 -4.23
C THR A 214 4.09 10.28 -2.87
N SER A 215 4.40 9.39 -1.94
CA SER A 215 3.77 9.41 -0.60
C SER A 215 4.22 10.59 0.25
N SER A 216 5.35 11.24 -0.07
CA SER A 216 5.79 12.48 0.59
C SER A 216 5.06 13.73 0.07
N CYS A 217 4.40 13.65 -1.09
CA CYS A 217 3.65 14.76 -1.67
C CYS A 217 2.30 14.89 -0.97
N ASP A 218 1.77 16.11 -0.92
CA ASP A 218 0.38 16.34 -0.57
C ASP A 218 -0.56 15.78 -1.65
N SER A 219 -1.79 15.51 -1.25
CA SER A 219 -2.90 15.19 -2.14
C SER A 219 -4.11 16.06 -1.82
N PHE A 220 -5.08 16.06 -2.73
CA PHE A 220 -6.31 16.81 -2.60
C PHE A 220 -7.49 15.89 -2.90
N VAL A 221 -8.41 15.81 -1.94
CA VAL A 221 -9.75 15.29 -2.19
C VAL A 221 -10.53 16.37 -2.92
N ILE A 222 -10.94 16.03 -4.14
CA ILE A 222 -11.70 16.90 -5.03
C ILE A 222 -13.13 16.41 -5.06
N GLU A 223 -14.05 17.23 -4.57
CA GLU A 223 -15.48 16.96 -4.65
C GLU A 223 -16.11 17.84 -5.73
N ALA A 224 -16.70 17.22 -6.74
CA ALA A 224 -17.39 17.91 -7.83
C ALA A 224 -18.80 18.38 -7.39
N VAL A 225 -18.83 19.26 -6.38
CA VAL A 225 -20.03 19.84 -5.79
C VAL A 225 -20.85 20.60 -6.84
N GLY A 226 -22.17 20.43 -6.80
CA GLY A 226 -23.08 21.08 -7.74
C GLY A 226 -22.90 20.68 -9.21
N SER A 227 -22.15 19.61 -9.50
CA SER A 227 -22.05 19.06 -10.86
C SER A 227 -23.41 18.61 -11.38
N ALA A 228 -23.65 18.83 -12.68
CA ALA A 228 -24.89 18.42 -13.31
C ALA A 228 -24.93 16.90 -13.52
N PHE A 229 -26.12 16.29 -13.44
CA PHE A 229 -26.29 14.85 -13.69
C PHE A 229 -25.77 14.42 -15.07
N SER A 230 -25.85 15.29 -16.08
CA SER A 230 -25.33 15.07 -17.43
C SER A 230 -23.80 14.83 -17.47
N THR A 231 -23.06 15.28 -16.46
CA THR A 231 -21.59 15.14 -16.40
C THR A 231 -21.12 13.86 -15.71
N LYS A 232 -22.05 13.03 -15.20
CA LYS A 232 -21.76 11.82 -14.42
C LYS A 232 -20.85 10.83 -15.15
N ASP A 233 -21.04 10.65 -16.46
CA ASP A 233 -20.30 9.65 -17.23
C ASP A 233 -18.88 10.13 -17.48
N ALA A 234 -18.69 11.44 -17.72
CA ALA A 234 -17.37 12.06 -17.81
C ALA A 234 -16.60 11.94 -16.49
N LEU A 235 -17.26 12.25 -15.36
CA LEU A 235 -16.69 12.09 -14.01
C LEU A 235 -16.29 10.63 -13.73
N ARG A 236 -17.18 9.68 -14.02
CA ARG A 236 -16.92 8.25 -13.85
C ARG A 236 -15.73 7.78 -14.70
N MET A 237 -15.69 8.13 -15.98
CA MET A 237 -14.57 7.77 -16.88
C MET A 237 -13.24 8.39 -16.43
N ARG A 238 -13.28 9.58 -15.82
CA ARG A 238 -12.11 10.26 -15.28
C ARG A 238 -11.63 9.66 -13.95
N GLY A 239 -12.40 8.75 -13.34
CA GLY A 239 -12.06 8.03 -12.11
C GLY A 239 -12.70 8.59 -10.84
N TYR A 240 -13.67 9.51 -10.95
CA TYR A 240 -14.45 9.93 -9.80
C TYR A 240 -15.40 8.82 -9.33
N ARG A 241 -15.62 8.77 -8.02
CA ARG A 241 -16.53 7.85 -7.34
C ARG A 241 -17.72 8.64 -6.79
N TRP A 242 -18.90 8.06 -6.83
CA TRP A 242 -20.09 8.68 -6.26
C TRP A 242 -20.16 8.40 -4.76
N ASP A 243 -20.23 9.45 -3.94
CA ASP A 243 -20.61 9.35 -2.54
C ASP A 243 -22.14 9.56 -2.40
N PRO A 244 -22.92 8.53 -2.04
CA PRO A 244 -24.36 8.67 -1.86
C PRO A 244 -24.75 9.50 -0.64
N LYS A 245 -23.89 9.59 0.40
CA LYS A 245 -24.18 10.38 1.62
C LYS A 245 -24.03 11.87 1.36
N GLY A 246 -22.89 12.27 0.79
CA GLY A 246 -22.64 13.65 0.37
C GLY A 246 -23.33 14.04 -0.93
N GLN A 247 -23.89 13.08 -1.66
CA GLN A 247 -24.47 13.24 -3.01
C GLN A 247 -23.51 13.97 -3.96
N VAL A 248 -22.25 13.54 -3.97
CA VAL A 248 -21.18 14.20 -4.71
C VAL A 248 -20.25 13.20 -5.37
N TRP A 249 -19.72 13.56 -6.53
CA TRP A 249 -18.62 12.82 -7.15
C TRP A 249 -17.31 13.28 -6.54
N TRP A 250 -16.46 12.36 -6.12
CA TRP A 250 -15.15 12.70 -5.54
C TRP A 250 -14.02 11.83 -6.09
N ARG A 251 -12.81 12.37 -6.05
CA ARG A 251 -11.56 11.62 -6.22
C ARG A 251 -10.45 12.26 -5.41
N GLU A 252 -9.41 11.52 -5.13
CA GLU A 252 -8.15 12.07 -4.63
C GLU A 252 -7.14 12.20 -5.78
N VAL A 253 -6.36 13.27 -5.79
CA VAL A 253 -5.23 13.48 -6.70
C VAL A 253 -4.02 14.00 -5.95
N MET A 254 -2.83 13.59 -6.37
CA MET A 254 -1.59 14.16 -5.84
C MET A 254 -1.46 15.63 -6.28
N ASP A 255 -0.82 16.46 -5.47
CA ASP A 255 -0.66 17.90 -5.69
C ASP A 255 -0.06 18.21 -7.08
N PHE A 256 0.94 17.45 -7.51
CA PHE A 256 1.56 17.62 -8.84
C PHE A 256 0.61 17.32 -10.02
N ARG A 257 -0.56 16.68 -9.78
CA ARG A 257 -1.63 16.46 -10.78
C ARG A 257 -2.84 17.40 -10.57
N LEU A 258 -2.84 18.23 -9.52
CA LEU A 258 -3.99 19.05 -9.16
C LEU A 258 -4.36 20.05 -10.25
N LEU A 259 -3.37 20.75 -10.82
CA LEU A 259 -3.60 21.78 -11.82
C LEU A 259 -4.28 21.22 -13.07
N ASP A 260 -3.80 20.08 -13.57
CA ASP A 260 -4.39 19.39 -14.72
C ASP A 260 -5.83 18.94 -14.43
N GLU A 261 -6.10 18.46 -13.22
CA GLU A 261 -7.44 18.02 -12.82
C GLU A 261 -8.41 19.20 -12.69
N GLN A 262 -7.96 20.33 -12.13
CA GLN A 262 -8.74 21.56 -12.06
C GLN A 262 -9.07 22.09 -13.47
N ALA A 263 -8.10 22.09 -14.39
CA ALA A 263 -8.30 22.50 -15.76
C ALA A 263 -9.32 21.59 -16.49
N TRP A 264 -9.25 20.28 -16.26
CA TRP A 264 -10.22 19.34 -16.80
C TRP A 264 -11.64 19.58 -16.25
N LEU A 265 -11.78 19.74 -14.92
CA LEU A 265 -13.07 20.02 -14.29
C LEU A 265 -13.70 21.33 -14.78
N ALA A 266 -12.89 22.38 -14.91
CA ALA A 266 -13.34 23.67 -15.43
C ALA A 266 -13.95 23.55 -16.83
N ARG A 267 -13.37 22.71 -17.69
CA ARG A 267 -13.84 22.50 -19.07
C ARG A 267 -15.00 21.51 -19.16
N GLU A 268 -14.89 20.36 -18.49
CA GLU A 268 -15.82 19.25 -18.72
C GLU A 268 -17.04 19.25 -17.81
N VAL A 269 -16.93 19.88 -16.63
CA VAL A 269 -17.95 19.83 -15.58
C VAL A 269 -18.55 21.21 -15.29
N TYR A 270 -17.71 22.23 -15.15
CA TYR A 270 -18.13 23.57 -14.69
C TYR A 270 -18.25 24.63 -15.79
N ALA A 271 -17.92 24.30 -17.04
CA ALA A 271 -18.03 25.23 -18.15
C ALA A 271 -19.48 25.70 -18.38
N SER A 272 -19.63 26.90 -18.93
CA SER A 272 -20.93 27.41 -19.36
C SER A 272 -21.61 26.42 -20.31
N GLY A 273 -22.90 26.17 -20.09
CA GLY A 273 -23.68 25.18 -20.84
C GLY A 273 -23.63 23.75 -20.29
N LYS A 274 -22.76 23.43 -19.32
CA LYS A 274 -22.74 22.11 -18.65
C LYS A 274 -23.80 21.97 -17.56
N GLY A 275 -24.40 23.08 -17.10
CA GLY A 275 -25.50 23.10 -16.13
C GLY A 275 -25.09 22.92 -14.67
N ALA A 276 -23.81 23.13 -14.34
CA ALA A 276 -23.33 23.12 -12.97
C ALA A 276 -23.98 24.24 -12.14
N ARG A 277 -24.23 23.95 -10.87
CA ARG A 277 -24.85 24.88 -9.89
C ARG A 277 -23.82 25.56 -8.98
N ALA A 278 -22.55 25.18 -9.10
CA ALA A 278 -21.43 25.76 -8.38
C ALA A 278 -20.39 26.28 -9.38
N LEU A 279 -19.50 27.17 -8.92
CA LEU A 279 -18.44 27.76 -9.75
C LEU A 279 -17.22 26.83 -9.93
N GLY A 280 -17.11 25.79 -9.11
CA GLY A 280 -15.98 24.88 -9.12
C GLY A 280 -16.10 23.79 -8.05
N PRO A 281 -15.10 22.89 -7.99
CA PRO A 281 -15.08 21.82 -6.99
C PRO A 281 -14.77 22.34 -5.59
N ARG A 282 -15.05 21.53 -4.58
CA ARG A 282 -14.45 21.68 -3.23
C ARG A 282 -13.14 20.90 -3.18
N LEU A 283 -12.11 21.50 -2.59
CA LEU A 283 -10.78 20.92 -2.45
C LEU A 283 -10.44 20.82 -0.97
N THR A 284 -10.07 19.62 -0.54
CA THR A 284 -9.58 19.36 0.83
C THR A 284 -8.18 18.78 0.72
N ARG A 285 -7.18 19.52 1.21
CA ARG A 285 -5.78 19.06 1.28
C ARG A 285 -5.67 17.88 2.25
N GLN A 286 -4.86 16.91 1.89
CA GLN A 286 -4.46 15.76 2.67
C GLN A 286 -2.93 15.67 2.59
N ASP A 287 -2.27 15.64 3.74
CA ASP A 287 -0.83 15.36 3.80
C ASP A 287 -0.59 13.87 4.05
N ALA A 288 0.66 13.44 3.97
CA ALA A 288 1.03 12.04 4.18
C ALA A 288 0.70 11.51 5.60
N TYR A 289 0.49 12.40 6.57
CA TYR A 289 0.16 12.09 7.95
C TYR A 289 -1.34 11.92 8.17
N SER A 290 -2.18 12.54 7.34
CA SER A 290 -3.65 12.47 7.37
C SER A 290 -4.24 11.52 6.33
N ARG A 291 -3.55 11.30 5.19
CA ARG A 291 -3.99 10.38 4.13
C ARG A 291 -4.26 8.97 4.66
N TYR A 292 -5.32 8.34 4.18
CA TYR A 292 -5.79 7.01 4.63
C TYR A 292 -6.26 6.95 6.08
N ARG A 293 -6.25 8.05 6.85
CA ARG A 293 -6.98 8.10 8.10
C ARG A 293 -8.46 8.05 7.82
N ARG A 294 -9.17 7.52 8.79
CA ARG A 294 -10.61 7.64 8.81
C ARG A 294 -10.99 9.07 9.20
N ASN A 295 -11.74 9.76 8.33
CA ASN A 295 -12.30 11.07 8.65
C ASN A 295 -13.17 10.98 9.92
N GLY A 296 -12.81 11.70 10.98
CA GLY A 296 -13.60 11.77 12.23
C GLY A 296 -12.94 11.21 13.49
N LEU A 297 -11.62 10.92 13.46
CA LEU A 297 -10.81 10.66 14.65
C LEU A 297 -9.85 11.84 14.85
N ASP A 298 -10.40 12.94 15.35
CA ASP A 298 -9.69 13.97 16.13
C ASP A 298 -10.18 13.88 17.58
#